data_AF-A0A915JYH1-F1
#
_entry.id   AF-A0A915JYH1-F1
#
_cell.length_a   1.000
_cell.length_b   1.000
_cell.length_c   1.000
_cell.angle_alpha   90.00
_cell.angle_beta   90.00
_cell.angle_gamma   90.00
#
_symmetry.space_group_name_H-M   'P 1'
#
loop_
_entity.id
_entity.type
_entity.pdbx_description
1 polymer ?
#
loop_
_entity_poly.entity_id
_entity_poly.type
_entity_poly.pdbx_seq_one_letter_code
_entity_poly.pdbx_strand_id
1 'polypeptide(L)'
;MAGTTFLWSVLLTQIGCSESAEKFITGCYYTNWAQYRHGIGKYLPENYQRGLCTHIFYAFAEMNSSFDLKPFEWNDQSTEYNKGMYQRVNDLKNKQPDLKTLLSFGGWTYCEKNKA
;
A
#
# COMPACT_ATOMS: atom_id res chain seq x y z
N MET A 1 20.95 59.75 34.62
CA MET A 1 20.17 58.50 34.76
C MET A 1 19.59 58.19 33.39
N ALA A 2 20.32 57.42 32.58
CA ALA A 2 19.97 57.13 31.20
C ALA A 2 19.23 55.79 31.14
N GLY A 3 17.97 55.81 30.74
CA GLY A 3 17.28 54.64 30.22
C GLY A 3 17.58 54.52 28.71
N THR A 4 17.59 53.30 28.19
CA THR A 4 17.14 52.98 26.82
C THR A 4 17.11 51.47 26.59
N THR A 5 15.88 50.96 26.52
CA THR A 5 15.36 50.05 25.48
C THR A 5 16.02 48.68 25.27
N PHE A 6 15.34 47.66 25.80
CA PHE A 6 15.40 46.25 25.39
C PHE A 6 15.12 46.11 23.89
N LEU A 7 16.08 45.57 23.13
CA LEU A 7 15.89 45.11 21.75
C LEU A 7 15.21 43.74 21.78
N TRP A 8 13.89 43.71 21.67
CA TRP A 8 13.16 42.50 21.29
C TRP A 8 13.38 42.27 19.80
N SER A 9 14.33 41.41 19.48
CA SER A 9 14.48 40.83 18.15
C SER A 9 13.20 40.07 17.80
N VAL A 10 12.37 40.68 16.96
CA VAL A 10 11.21 40.05 16.31
C VAL A 10 11.74 38.89 15.46
N LEU A 11 11.68 37.69 16.01
CA LEU A 11 11.83 36.46 15.24
C LEU A 11 10.60 36.39 14.34
N LEU A 12 10.71 36.82 13.09
CA LEU A 12 9.72 36.51 12.06
C LEU A 12 9.71 34.98 11.91
N THR A 13 8.84 34.31 12.66
CA THR A 13 8.38 32.98 12.28
C THR A 13 7.65 33.16 10.97
N GLN A 14 8.34 32.84 9.86
CA GLN A 14 7.65 32.64 8.60
C GLN A 14 6.68 31.48 8.80
N ILE A 15 5.42 31.82 9.04
CA ILE A 15 4.30 30.93 8.83
C ILE A 15 4.21 30.76 7.31
N GLY A 16 5.04 29.85 6.79
CA GLY A 16 4.91 29.38 5.43
C GLY A 16 3.57 28.67 5.33
N CYS A 17 2.64 29.22 4.55
CA CYS A 17 1.49 28.46 4.09
C CYS A 17 2.06 27.34 3.22
N SER A 18 2.06 26.11 3.73
CA SER A 18 2.45 24.95 2.93
C SER A 18 1.32 24.70 1.95
N GLU A 19 1.52 25.10 0.70
CA GLU A 19 0.59 24.81 -0.39
C GLU A 19 0.65 23.30 -0.66
N SER A 20 -0.32 22.57 -0.13
CA SER A 20 -0.48 21.13 -0.34
C SER A 20 -0.88 20.90 -1.80
N ALA A 21 0.09 20.73 -2.70
CA ALA A 21 -0.19 20.23 -4.04
C ALA A 21 -0.87 18.86 -3.91
N GLU A 22 -2.12 18.75 -4.39
CA GLU A 22 -2.87 17.50 -4.32
C GLU A 22 -2.17 16.45 -5.21
N LYS A 23 -1.60 15.42 -4.59
CA LYS A 23 -0.85 14.38 -5.30
C LYS A 23 -1.84 13.42 -5.96
N PHE A 24 -1.81 13.31 -7.28
CA PHE A 24 -2.62 12.34 -8.01
C PHE A 24 -2.42 10.91 -7.50
N ILE A 25 -3.51 10.14 -7.49
CA ILE A 25 -3.48 8.73 -7.12
C ILE A 25 -3.14 7.89 -8.36
N THR A 26 -2.01 7.19 -8.32
CA THR A 26 -1.68 6.14 -9.30
C THR A 26 -1.92 4.78 -8.65
N GLY A 27 -3.07 4.20 -8.98
CA GLY A 27 -3.54 2.93 -8.45
C GLY A 27 -3.09 1.73 -9.27
N CYS A 28 -2.52 0.72 -8.61
CA CYS A 28 -2.01 -0.49 -9.26
C CYS A 28 -2.59 -1.75 -8.63
N TYR A 29 -3.21 -2.61 -9.43
CA TYR A 29 -3.61 -3.94 -8.96
C TYR A 29 -2.43 -4.90 -8.98
N TYR A 30 -2.12 -5.49 -7.82
CA TYR A 30 -1.22 -6.62 -7.71
C TYR A 30 -2.04 -7.91 -7.68
N THR A 31 -1.89 -8.76 -8.67
CA THR A 31 -2.64 -10.01 -8.80
C THR A 31 -1.83 -11.17 -8.23
N ASN A 32 -2.32 -11.86 -7.20
CA ASN A 32 -1.57 -12.93 -6.53
C ASN A 32 -1.20 -14.08 -7.48
N TRP A 33 -2.08 -14.44 -8.43
CA TRP A 33 -1.83 -15.49 -9.42
C TRP A 33 -0.67 -15.21 -10.39
N ALA A 34 -0.14 -13.98 -10.45
CA ALA A 34 1.04 -13.67 -11.27
C ALA A 34 2.30 -14.42 -10.79
N GLN A 35 2.31 -14.92 -9.55
CA GLN A 35 3.39 -15.74 -8.99
C GLN A 35 3.60 -17.06 -9.75
N TYR A 36 2.56 -17.56 -10.43
CA TYR A 36 2.57 -18.84 -11.14
C TYR A 36 2.92 -18.72 -12.62
N ARG A 37 3.06 -17.50 -13.15
CA ARG A 37 3.50 -17.30 -14.54
C ARG A 37 4.94 -17.80 -14.74
N HIS A 38 5.28 -18.16 -15.97
CA HIS A 38 6.59 -18.68 -16.34
C HIS A 38 7.47 -17.63 -17.04
N GLY A 39 8.79 -17.84 -17.00
CA GLY A 39 9.78 -17.01 -17.67
C GLY A 39 9.68 -15.54 -17.27
N ILE A 40 9.80 -14.65 -18.25
CA ILE A 40 9.73 -13.18 -18.05
C ILE A 40 8.36 -12.69 -17.58
N GLY A 41 7.32 -13.52 -17.65
CA GLY A 41 5.97 -13.18 -17.18
C GLY A 41 5.79 -13.38 -15.67
N LYS A 42 6.71 -14.07 -15.00
CA LYS A 42 6.64 -14.28 -13.54
C LYS A 42 6.81 -12.96 -12.81
N TYR A 43 5.87 -12.66 -11.93
CA TYR A 43 5.90 -11.43 -11.15
C TYR A 43 5.63 -11.70 -9.68
N LEU A 44 6.51 -11.21 -8.82
CA LEU A 44 6.48 -11.29 -7.36
C LEU A 44 6.53 -9.87 -6.78
N PRO A 45 6.20 -9.68 -5.49
CA PRO A 45 6.22 -8.35 -4.86
C PRO A 45 7.59 -7.66 -5.01
N GLU A 46 8.69 -8.42 -4.94
CA GLU A 46 10.06 -7.90 -5.03
C GLU A 46 10.42 -7.35 -6.41
N ASN A 47 9.65 -7.67 -7.45
CA ASN A 47 9.82 -7.08 -8.78
C ASN A 47 9.29 -5.64 -8.87
N TYR A 48 8.53 -5.17 -7.87
CA TYR A 48 8.01 -3.80 -7.84
C TYR A 48 9.13 -2.75 -7.85
N GLN A 49 9.01 -1.80 -8.77
CA GLN A 49 9.89 -0.63 -8.85
C GLN A 49 9.26 0.56 -8.13
N ARG A 50 10.04 1.19 -7.25
CA ARG A 50 9.60 2.35 -6.47
C ARG A 50 9.14 3.50 -7.37
N GLY A 51 8.03 4.14 -7.00
CA GLY A 51 7.52 5.33 -7.67
C GLY A 51 6.54 5.07 -8.81
N LEU A 52 6.28 3.80 -9.17
CA LEU A 52 5.27 3.47 -10.17
C LEU A 52 3.84 3.71 -9.67
N CYS A 53 3.59 3.45 -8.38
CA CYS A 53 2.25 3.49 -7.80
C CYS A 53 2.26 4.33 -6.52
N THR A 54 1.15 5.00 -6.22
CA THR A 54 0.89 5.56 -4.89
C THR A 54 0.04 4.63 -4.05
N HIS A 55 -0.81 3.81 -4.69
CA HIS A 55 -1.68 2.83 -4.05
C HIS A 55 -1.55 1.47 -4.76
N ILE A 56 -1.34 0.41 -3.98
CA ILE A 56 -1.40 -0.97 -4.45
C ILE A 56 -2.68 -1.62 -3.92
N PHE A 57 -3.46 -2.18 -4.83
CA PHE A 57 -4.65 -2.98 -4.54
C PHE A 57 -4.29 -4.45 -4.71
N TYR A 58 -4.15 -5.18 -3.60
CA TYR A 58 -3.91 -6.62 -3.63
C TYR A 58 -5.19 -7.34 -4.07
N ALA A 59 -5.13 -8.03 -5.20
CA ALA A 59 -6.19 -8.82 -5.79
C ALA A 59 -5.86 -10.31 -5.61
N PHE A 60 -6.62 -11.06 -4.82
CA PHE A 60 -7.77 -10.68 -3.99
C PHE A 60 -7.74 -11.44 -2.65
N ALA A 61 -8.58 -11.05 -1.70
CA ALA A 61 -9.03 -11.90 -0.60
C ALA A 61 -10.34 -12.63 -0.95
N GLU A 62 -10.70 -13.64 -0.16
CA GLU A 62 -11.97 -14.38 -0.28
C GLU A 62 -12.79 -14.25 1.02
N MET A 63 -14.01 -14.77 1.02
CA MET A 63 -14.89 -14.86 2.19
C MET A 63 -15.21 -16.31 2.48
N ASN A 64 -15.36 -16.64 3.75
CA ASN A 64 -15.97 -17.91 4.13
C ASN A 64 -17.51 -17.84 4.01
N SER A 65 -18.19 -18.97 4.27
CA SER A 65 -19.65 -19.06 4.28
C SER A 65 -20.33 -18.19 5.34
N SER A 66 -19.58 -17.74 6.35
CA SER A 66 -20.05 -16.89 7.44
C SER A 66 -19.84 -15.40 7.16
N PHE A 67 -19.45 -15.04 5.93
CA PHE A 67 -19.12 -13.67 5.53
C PHE A 67 -17.89 -13.06 6.23
N ASP A 68 -17.00 -13.90 6.77
CA ASP A 68 -15.71 -13.45 7.29
C ASP A 68 -14.65 -13.47 6.18
N LEU A 69 -13.78 -12.46 6.20
CA LEU A 69 -12.64 -12.37 5.31
C LEU A 69 -11.65 -13.52 5.58
N LYS A 70 -11.17 -14.16 4.52
CA LYS A 70 -10.11 -15.16 4.57
C LYS A 70 -9.09 -14.95 3.43
N PRO A 71 -7.87 -15.49 3.55
CA PRO A 71 -6.92 -15.54 2.43
C PRO A 71 -7.51 -16.24 1.21
N PHE A 72 -7.14 -15.80 0.00
CA PHE A 72 -7.61 -16.46 -1.22
C PHE A 72 -6.85 -17.78 -1.45
N GLU A 73 -5.55 -17.80 -1.16
CA GLU A 73 -4.72 -18.99 -1.24
C GLU A 73 -3.81 -19.19 -0.03
N TRP A 74 -3.28 -20.41 0.10
CA TRP A 74 -2.50 -20.88 1.26
C TRP A 74 -1.21 -20.07 1.53
N ASN A 75 -0.68 -19.38 0.51
CA ASN A 75 0.58 -18.63 0.61
C ASN A 75 0.40 -17.10 0.68
N ASP A 76 -0.84 -16.62 0.74
CA ASP A 76 -1.12 -15.20 0.93
C ASP A 76 -0.75 -14.75 2.36
N GLN A 77 -1.15 -15.55 3.36
CA GLN A 77 -0.89 -15.28 4.76
C GLN A 77 0.49 -15.80 5.19
N SER A 78 1.18 -15.04 6.03
CA SER A 78 2.44 -15.49 6.61
C SER A 78 2.21 -16.64 7.60
N THR A 79 3.17 -17.56 7.60
CA THR A 79 3.29 -18.64 8.58
C THR A 79 4.49 -18.37 9.48
N GLU A 80 4.71 -19.22 10.48
CA GLU A 80 5.93 -19.18 11.31
C GLU A 80 7.21 -19.28 10.47
N TYR A 81 7.17 -20.06 9.38
CA TYR A 81 8.36 -20.40 8.59
C TYR A 81 8.53 -19.55 7.34
N ASN A 82 7.44 -19.01 6.79
CA ASN A 82 7.45 -18.35 5.49
C ASN A 82 6.63 -17.07 5.50
N LYS A 83 7.20 -16.05 4.86
CA LYS A 83 6.54 -14.77 4.62
C LYS A 83 5.53 -14.88 3.49
N GLY A 84 4.26 -14.65 3.82
CA GLY A 84 3.17 -14.69 2.86
C GLY A 84 3.16 -13.48 1.92
N MET A 85 2.45 -13.59 0.81
CA MET A 85 2.39 -12.54 -0.20
C MET A 85 1.81 -11.22 0.33
N TYR A 86 0.84 -11.25 1.26
CA TYR A 86 0.32 -10.05 1.89
C TYR A 86 1.40 -9.26 2.63
N GLN A 87 2.23 -9.97 3.39
CA GLN A 87 3.30 -9.31 4.14
C GLN A 87 4.38 -8.79 3.19
N ARG A 88 4.74 -9.56 2.15
CA ARG A 88 5.72 -9.15 1.12
C ARG A 88 5.29 -7.89 0.35
N VAL A 89 4.01 -7.77 0.00
CA VAL A 89 3.47 -6.53 -0.61
C VAL A 89 3.48 -5.38 0.39
N ASN A 90 3.16 -5.63 1.67
CA ASN A 90 3.23 -4.60 2.71
C ASN A 90 4.66 -4.11 2.97
N ASP A 91 5.68 -4.97 2.86
CA ASP A 91 7.07 -4.57 3.04
C ASP A 91 7.57 -3.61 1.96
N LEU A 92 6.86 -3.47 0.83
CA LEU A 92 7.19 -2.46 -0.18
C LEU A 92 7.16 -1.04 0.42
N LYS A 93 6.42 -0.83 1.51
CA LYS A 93 6.42 0.41 2.28
C LYS A 93 7.78 0.72 2.91
N ASN A 94 8.62 -0.29 3.17
CA ASN A 94 9.98 -0.06 3.66
C ASN A 94 10.85 0.63 2.61
N LYS A 95 10.58 0.40 1.31
CA LYS A 95 11.27 1.07 0.19
C LYS A 95 10.56 2.37 -0.23
N GLN A 96 9.27 2.47 0.02
CA GLN A 96 8.42 3.62 -0.35
C GLN A 96 7.44 3.94 0.80
N PRO A 97 7.84 4.73 1.80
CA PRO A 97 7.05 4.95 3.02
C PRO A 97 5.66 5.59 2.79
N ASP A 98 5.48 6.33 1.69
CA ASP A 98 4.20 6.94 1.31
C ASP A 98 3.25 5.99 0.59
N LEU A 99 3.72 4.79 0.19
CA LEU A 99 2.92 3.79 -0.49
C LEU A 99 1.77 3.28 0.39
N LYS A 100 0.56 3.26 -0.17
CA LYS A 100 -0.61 2.64 0.46
C LYS A 100 -0.84 1.27 -0.14
N THR A 101 -1.19 0.30 0.69
CA THR A 101 -1.58 -1.04 0.27
C THR A 101 -2.98 -1.31 0.80
N LEU A 102 -3.86 -1.81 -0.06
CA LEU A 102 -5.24 -2.12 0.24
C LEU A 102 -5.53 -3.55 -0.21
N LEU A 103 -6.31 -4.28 0.57
CA LEU A 103 -6.77 -5.62 0.20
C LEU A 103 -8.10 -5.51 -0.54
N SER A 104 -8.14 -6.03 -1.77
CA SER A 104 -9.34 -6.06 -2.58
C SER A 104 -10.08 -7.37 -2.37
N PHE A 105 -11.41 -7.30 -2.40
CA PHE A 105 -12.30 -8.43 -2.27
C PHE A 105 -13.23 -8.51 -3.49
N GLY A 106 -13.55 -9.71 -3.95
CA GLY A 106 -14.42 -9.95 -5.11
C GLY A 106 -13.65 -10.40 -6.34
N GLY A 107 -13.83 -9.71 -7.47
CA GLY A 107 -13.29 -10.12 -8.76
C GLY A 107 -14.15 -11.15 -9.50
N TRP A 108 -13.79 -11.45 -10.75
CA TRP A 108 -14.61 -12.27 -11.65
C TRP A 108 -14.91 -13.67 -11.08
N THR A 109 -13.88 -14.38 -10.62
CA THR A 109 -14.01 -15.73 -10.06
C THR A 109 -14.90 -15.78 -8.81
N TYR A 110 -14.92 -14.70 -8.01
CA TYR A 110 -15.80 -14.63 -6.85
C TYR A 110 -17.28 -14.54 -7.26
N CYS A 111 -17.59 -13.77 -8.30
CA CYS A 111 -18.96 -13.71 -8.83
C CYS A 111 -19.43 -15.06 -9.39
N GLU A 112 -18.55 -15.86 -10.00
CA GLU A 112 -18.92 -17.20 -10.49
C GLU A 112 -19.25 -18.17 -9.35
N LYS A 113 -18.48 -18.15 -8.25
CA LYS A 113 -18.71 -19.02 -7.08
C LYS A 113 -20.04 -18.73 -6.35
N ASN A 114 -20.55 -17.51 -6.45
CA ASN A 114 -21.77 -17.07 -5.76
C ASN A 114 -23.03 -17.02 -6.64
N LYS A 115 -23.01 -17.68 -7.81
CA LYS A 115 -24.17 -17.83 -8.71
C LYS A 115 -25.06 -19.05 -8.42
N ALA A 116 -24.87 -19.71 -7.27
CA ALA A 116 -25.64 -20.88 -6.85
C ALA A 116 -26.64 -20.54 -5.75
#